data_AF-A0A2E8A0Z4-F1
#
_entry.id   AF-A0A2E8A0Z4-F1
#
_cell.length_a   1.000
_cell.length_b   1.000
_cell.length_c   1.000
_cell.angle_alpha   90.00
_cell.angle_beta   90.00
_cell.angle_gamma   90.00
#
_symmetry.space_group_name_H-M   'P 1'
#
loop_
_entity.id
_entity.type
_entity.pdbx_description
1 polymer ?
#
loop_
_entity_poly.entity_id
_entity_poly.type
_entity_poly.pdbx_seq_one_letter_code
_entity_poly.pdbx_strand_id
1 'polypeptide(L)'
;MRKICYSAFLTAAVVLVGLKLVGWQNTSPFGEMDGEGLFAGNIQETADSVSLEPTQFAGRPGDWRTVVAGEETGLGKPDADRVADPVGAFQRWAKRFMEGTAEVEEGLRLAKGRRAGMARMIRENPRQAIANQIDADTREMLPEAIRDQLEQPIHGTGRFDVRQQYRLAKGEHPVAEAAKQYPGLDPRLARSAELDSRSPRLEVATSRQLSANGKTYTAHVYGSLSGQGPRESILFNGIALNGHAALDESPVRLMGKTETATALATGQ
;
A
#
# COMPACT_ATOMS: atom_id res chain seq x y z
N MET A 1 37.58 -24.66 54.53
CA MET A 1 37.94 -23.41 55.26
C MET A 1 37.54 -22.21 54.40
N ARG A 2 36.68 -21.32 54.94
CA ARG A 2 36.50 -19.86 54.68
C ARG A 2 36.35 -19.37 53.22
N LYS A 3 35.46 -18.45 52.84
CA LYS A 3 34.43 -17.60 53.49
C LYS A 3 33.57 -17.00 52.36
N ILE A 4 32.29 -16.78 52.65
CA ILE A 4 31.36 -15.93 51.90
C ILE A 4 31.74 -14.45 52.12
N CYS A 5 31.67 -13.61 51.09
CA CYS A 5 31.56 -12.16 51.23
C CYS A 5 30.62 -11.58 50.17
N TYR A 6 29.45 -11.10 50.61
CA TYR A 6 28.58 -10.16 49.90
C TYR A 6 29.09 -8.72 50.13
N SER A 7 28.97 -7.84 49.14
CA SER A 7 28.89 -6.38 49.34
C SER A 7 27.99 -5.80 48.25
N ALA A 8 26.76 -5.39 48.55
CA ALA A 8 26.36 -4.13 49.19
C ALA A 8 26.20 -2.98 48.16
N PHE A 9 24.94 -2.76 47.80
CA PHE A 9 24.24 -1.50 47.54
C PHE A 9 25.08 -0.23 47.29
N LEU A 10 24.89 0.37 46.11
CA LEU A 10 25.05 1.81 45.95
C LEU A 10 23.72 2.42 45.46
N THR A 11 22.99 2.97 46.42
CA THR A 11 21.84 3.84 46.20
C THR A 11 22.37 5.24 45.90
N ALA A 12 22.03 5.82 44.75
CA ALA A 12 22.20 7.25 44.51
C ALA A 12 20.88 7.80 43.97
N ALA A 13 20.13 8.44 44.87
CA ALA A 13 19.02 9.31 44.55
C ALA A 13 19.59 10.71 44.23
N VAL A 14 19.20 11.29 43.10
CA VAL A 14 19.21 12.75 42.91
C VAL A 14 17.88 13.13 42.26
N VAL A 15 17.20 14.04 42.95
CA VAL A 15 15.84 14.52 42.73
C VAL A 15 15.91 15.95 42.17
N LEU A 16 15.03 16.21 41.18
CA LEU A 16 14.42 17.48 40.72
C LEU A 16 15.32 18.68 40.42
N VAL A 17 15.13 19.26 39.22
CA VAL A 17 14.51 20.60 39.06
C VAL A 17 13.78 20.64 37.72
N GLY A 18 12.51 21.07 37.75
CA GLY A 18 11.72 21.36 36.55
C GLY A 18 11.92 22.81 36.08
N LEU A 19 11.81 23.02 34.77
CA LEU A 19 11.58 24.34 34.20
C LEU A 19 10.53 24.24 33.08
N LYS A 20 9.39 24.88 33.33
CA LYS A 20 8.34 25.22 32.36
C LYS A 20 8.51 26.70 32.05
N LEU A 21 8.43 27.10 30.77
CA LEU A 21 7.99 28.41 30.26
C LEU A 21 7.76 28.25 28.74
N VAL A 22 6.49 28.39 28.29
CA VAL A 22 5.99 29.50 27.43
C VAL A 22 6.51 29.37 25.98
N GLY A 23 5.70 29.14 24.94
CA GLY A 23 4.42 29.77 24.62
C GLY A 23 4.68 30.93 23.66
N TRP A 24 4.71 30.70 22.35
CA TRP A 24 4.66 31.80 21.38
C TRP A 24 3.67 31.51 20.25
N GLN A 25 2.67 32.38 20.22
CA GLN A 25 1.63 32.48 19.23
C GLN A 25 2.11 33.35 18.06
N ASN A 26 1.47 33.12 16.92
CA ASN A 26 1.45 33.97 15.75
C ASN A 26 1.06 35.40 16.08
N THR A 27 1.80 36.38 15.57
CA THR A 27 1.29 37.71 15.24
C THR A 27 2.12 38.32 14.12
N SER A 28 1.45 38.64 13.00
CA SER A 28 1.87 39.63 12.01
C SER A 28 1.93 41.03 12.64
N PRO A 29 2.56 41.99 11.95
CA PRO A 29 1.81 43.14 11.45
C PRO A 29 2.14 43.39 9.97
N PHE A 30 1.16 43.58 9.08
CA PHE A 30 0.44 44.84 8.84
C PHE A 30 1.39 46.01 8.53
N GLY A 31 1.42 46.38 7.24
CA GLY A 31 2.07 47.53 6.64
C GLY A 31 1.31 47.84 5.36
N GLU A 32 0.22 48.58 5.54
CA GLU A 32 -0.72 49.10 4.55
C GLU A 32 -0.24 50.48 4.04
N MET A 33 -0.87 50.92 2.94
CA MET A 33 -0.93 52.27 2.36
C MET A 33 0.08 52.61 1.27
N ASP A 34 -0.24 53.29 0.16
CA ASP A 34 -1.48 53.67 -0.55
C ASP A 34 -1.03 54.44 -1.81
N GLY A 35 -1.90 54.59 -2.80
CA GLY A 35 -1.76 55.56 -3.90
C GLY A 35 -2.24 55.03 -5.25
N GLU A 36 -3.55 54.94 -5.50
CA GLU A 36 -4.42 56.02 -6.03
C GLU A 36 -4.04 56.46 -7.47
N GLY A 37 -4.98 56.27 -8.40
CA GLY A 37 -4.86 56.69 -9.80
C GLY A 37 -6.07 56.27 -10.64
N LEU A 38 -7.20 56.93 -10.39
CA LEU A 38 -8.49 56.79 -11.07
C LEU A 38 -8.53 57.35 -12.52
N PHE A 39 -9.58 56.95 -13.23
CA PHE A 39 -10.22 57.52 -14.44
C PHE A 39 -9.60 57.17 -15.82
N ALA A 40 -10.34 57.05 -16.93
CA ALA A 40 -11.75 56.78 -17.24
C ALA A 40 -11.90 56.83 -18.78
N GLY A 41 -12.75 55.93 -19.30
CA GLY A 41 -13.54 56.06 -20.55
C GLY A 41 -12.82 56.01 -21.89
N ASN A 42 -13.43 55.59 -23.01
CA ASN A 42 -14.76 55.07 -23.34
C ASN A 42 -14.68 54.45 -24.76
N ILE A 43 -15.38 53.34 -24.97
CA ILE A 43 -16.24 52.94 -26.12
C ILE A 43 -15.76 53.19 -27.57
N GLN A 44 -15.78 52.12 -28.38
CA GLN A 44 -16.45 52.13 -29.70
C GLN A 44 -17.05 50.75 -30.00
N GLU A 45 -18.36 50.76 -30.19
CA GLU A 45 -19.29 49.69 -30.56
C GLU A 45 -19.47 49.63 -32.09
N THR A 46 -20.05 48.53 -32.59
CA THR A 46 -20.77 48.27 -33.88
C THR A 46 -20.24 47.01 -34.59
N ALA A 47 -21.03 46.08 -35.10
CA ALA A 47 -22.47 45.86 -35.10
C ALA A 47 -22.76 44.39 -35.47
N ASP A 48 -23.99 43.97 -35.18
CA ASP A 48 -24.65 42.67 -35.38
C ASP A 48 -24.58 42.07 -36.80
N SER A 49 -24.78 40.74 -36.89
CA SER A 49 -25.87 40.10 -37.66
C SER A 49 -25.81 38.56 -37.57
N VAL A 50 -26.92 37.97 -37.12
CA VAL A 50 -27.22 36.52 -37.10
C VAL A 50 -27.75 36.08 -38.48
N SER A 51 -27.49 34.83 -38.88
CA SER A 51 -28.46 34.02 -39.65
C SER A 51 -28.17 32.51 -39.56
N LEU A 52 -29.26 31.78 -39.34
CA LEU A 52 -29.41 30.33 -39.18
C LEU A 52 -29.58 29.64 -40.54
N GLU A 53 -29.08 28.40 -40.69
CA GLU A 53 -29.89 27.17 -40.93
C GLU A 53 -29.00 25.96 -41.34
N PRO A 54 -29.50 24.72 -41.17
CA PRO A 54 -28.75 23.49 -41.02
C PRO A 54 -28.69 22.68 -42.31
N THR A 55 -27.74 21.74 -42.40
CA THR A 55 -27.87 20.62 -43.33
C THR A 55 -27.64 19.32 -42.58
N GLN A 56 -28.75 18.60 -42.43
CA GLN A 56 -28.81 17.21 -42.05
C GLN A 56 -28.09 16.36 -43.11
N PHE A 57 -27.20 15.47 -42.69
CA PHE A 57 -26.94 14.23 -43.41
C PHE A 57 -27.15 13.07 -42.46
N ALA A 58 -28.29 12.40 -42.65
CA ALA A 58 -28.57 11.09 -42.10
C ALA A 58 -27.79 10.03 -42.89
N GLY A 59 -27.08 9.14 -42.17
CA GLY A 59 -26.44 7.95 -42.72
C GLY A 59 -25.90 7.08 -41.58
N ARG A 60 -26.31 5.82 -41.55
CA ARG A 60 -26.22 4.87 -40.42
C ARG A 60 -24.82 4.28 -40.15
N PRO A 61 -24.64 3.59 -39.01
CA PRO A 61 -23.35 3.21 -38.42
C PRO A 61 -22.84 1.85 -38.92
N GLY A 62 -21.54 1.64 -38.73
CA GLY A 62 -20.96 0.31 -38.58
C GLY A 62 -19.77 0.04 -39.49
N ASP A 63 -18.57 0.41 -39.04
CA ASP A 63 -17.36 -0.32 -39.39
C ASP A 63 -16.27 -0.05 -38.33
N TRP A 64 -16.06 -0.97 -37.39
CA TRP A 64 -15.00 -0.87 -36.36
C TRP A 64 -13.88 -1.88 -36.59
N ARG A 65 -13.59 -2.25 -37.84
CA ARG A 65 -12.50 -3.18 -38.11
C ARG A 65 -11.19 -2.48 -38.48
N THR A 66 -10.20 -2.79 -37.63
CA THR A 66 -8.76 -2.80 -37.89
C THR A 66 -8.06 -1.45 -37.99
N VAL A 67 -7.59 -0.95 -36.84
CA VAL A 67 -6.38 -0.12 -36.82
C VAL A 67 -5.22 -1.03 -36.43
N VAL A 68 -4.34 -1.22 -37.42
CA VAL A 68 -3.03 -1.86 -37.35
C VAL A 68 -2.18 -1.12 -36.30
N ALA A 69 -1.49 -1.88 -35.45
CA ALA A 69 -0.54 -1.36 -34.49
C ALA A 69 0.58 -0.60 -35.22
N GLY A 70 0.48 0.74 -35.21
CA GLY A 70 1.57 1.64 -35.51
C GLY A 70 2.47 1.75 -34.28
N GLU A 71 3.74 1.45 -34.49
CA GLU A 71 4.87 1.60 -33.58
C GLU A 71 4.95 3.04 -33.04
N GLU A 72 4.38 3.29 -31.85
CA GLU A 72 4.64 4.52 -31.13
C GLU A 72 6.01 4.42 -30.44
N THR A 73 7.01 4.96 -31.13
CA THR A 73 8.27 5.42 -30.55
C THR A 73 7.98 6.59 -29.61
N GLY A 74 7.54 6.27 -28.40
CA GLY A 74 7.38 7.23 -27.32
C GLY A 74 8.74 7.66 -26.78
N LEU A 75 9.20 8.84 -27.18
CA LEU A 75 10.18 9.64 -26.44
C LEU A 75 9.63 9.91 -25.03
N GLY A 76 10.04 9.07 -24.08
CA GLY A 76 9.52 9.03 -22.71
C GLY A 76 9.84 10.29 -21.92
N LYS A 77 8.80 10.91 -21.36
CA LYS A 77 8.88 11.81 -20.19
C LYS A 77 9.43 11.00 -19.01
N PRO A 78 10.65 11.23 -18.50
CA PRO A 78 11.27 10.29 -17.56
C PRO A 78 10.97 10.54 -16.08
N ASP A 79 10.07 11.47 -15.70
CA ASP A 79 9.99 11.92 -14.30
C ASP A 79 8.65 11.71 -13.57
N ALA A 80 7.54 11.44 -14.27
CA ALA A 80 6.25 11.19 -13.61
C ALA A 80 6.09 9.73 -13.13
N ASP A 81 6.60 8.75 -13.90
CA ASP A 81 6.57 7.32 -13.53
C ASP A 81 7.52 6.97 -12.38
N ARG A 82 8.53 7.81 -12.11
CA ARG A 82 9.48 7.62 -11.01
C ARG A 82 8.83 7.76 -9.63
N VAL A 83 7.69 8.45 -9.54
CA VAL A 83 6.89 8.58 -8.30
C VAL A 83 5.80 7.50 -8.20
N ALA A 84 5.36 6.93 -9.33
CA ALA A 84 4.28 5.96 -9.38
C ALA A 84 4.67 4.55 -8.90
N ASP A 85 5.94 4.18 -9.02
CA ASP A 85 6.47 2.86 -8.61
C ASP A 85 7.59 2.99 -7.53
N PRO A 86 7.22 3.20 -6.25
CA PRO A 86 8.20 3.32 -5.17
C PRO A 86 8.96 2.00 -4.92
N VAL A 87 8.33 0.85 -5.20
CA VAL A 87 8.90 -0.47 -4.92
C VAL A 87 9.99 -0.80 -5.93
N GLY A 88 9.70 -0.63 -7.23
CA GLY A 88 10.67 -0.87 -8.29
C GLY A 88 11.73 0.22 -8.41
N ALA A 89 11.45 1.47 -8.04
CA ALA A 89 12.47 2.51 -7.94
C ALA A 89 13.60 2.10 -6.97
N PHE A 90 13.24 1.56 -5.81
CA PHE A 90 14.22 1.04 -4.86
C PHE A 90 14.95 -0.20 -5.39
N GLN A 91 14.26 -1.13 -6.08
CA GLN A 91 14.92 -2.32 -6.64
C GLN A 91 16.00 -1.96 -7.68
N ARG A 92 15.71 -0.98 -8.54
CA ARG A 92 16.68 -0.45 -9.51
C ARG A 92 17.87 0.19 -8.81
N TRP A 93 17.62 0.97 -7.74
CA TRP A 93 18.69 1.52 -6.92
C TRP A 93 19.52 0.44 -6.24
N ALA A 94 18.90 -0.59 -5.65
CA ALA A 94 19.59 -1.68 -4.96
C ALA A 94 20.54 -2.41 -5.91
N LYS A 95 20.13 -2.65 -7.16
CA LYS A 95 21.01 -3.21 -8.19
C LYS A 95 22.23 -2.32 -8.46
N ARG A 96 22.02 -1.01 -8.66
CA ARG A 96 23.11 -0.04 -8.86
C ARG A 96 24.04 0.08 -7.65
N PHE A 97 23.48 -0.04 -6.44
CA PHE A 97 24.24 -0.05 -5.20
C PHE A 97 25.17 -1.26 -5.12
N MET A 98 24.68 -2.45 -5.51
CA MET A 98 25.49 -3.66 -5.63
C MET A 98 26.60 -3.52 -6.70
N GLU A 99 26.37 -2.71 -7.73
CA GLU A 99 27.37 -2.35 -8.75
C GLU A 99 28.34 -1.25 -8.29
N GLY A 100 28.16 -0.67 -7.09
CA GLY A 100 29.00 0.39 -6.55
C GLY A 100 28.75 1.77 -7.18
N THR A 101 27.61 1.98 -7.85
CA THR A 101 27.29 3.21 -8.61
C THR A 101 26.16 4.03 -8.00
N ALA A 102 25.76 3.74 -6.76
CA ALA A 102 24.65 4.40 -6.09
C ALA A 102 25.02 4.86 -4.68
N GLU A 103 24.46 5.99 -4.29
CA GLU A 103 24.70 6.63 -2.99
C GLU A 103 23.75 6.11 -1.91
N VAL A 104 24.23 6.07 -0.66
CA VAL A 104 23.47 5.59 0.50
C VAL A 104 22.29 6.52 0.83
N GLU A 105 22.47 7.83 0.72
CA GLU A 105 21.43 8.83 1.03
C GLU A 105 20.23 8.72 0.06
N GLU A 106 20.51 8.52 -1.22
CA GLU A 106 19.48 8.24 -2.23
C GLU A 106 18.71 6.95 -1.87
N GLY A 107 19.44 5.92 -1.47
CA GLY A 107 18.87 4.65 -1.01
C GLY A 107 17.93 4.80 0.16
N LEU A 108 18.30 5.61 1.16
CA LEU A 108 17.46 5.86 2.32
C LEU A 108 16.14 6.56 1.95
N ARG A 109 16.18 7.54 1.03
CA ARG A 109 14.98 8.20 0.53
C ARG A 109 14.07 7.22 -0.21
N LEU A 110 14.65 6.40 -1.09
CA LEU A 110 13.90 5.39 -1.84
C LEU A 110 13.34 4.30 -0.92
N ALA A 111 14.07 3.88 0.12
CA ALA A 111 13.63 2.88 1.07
C ALA A 111 12.39 3.35 1.86
N LYS A 112 12.35 4.63 2.25
CA LYS A 112 11.17 5.24 2.90
C LYS A 112 9.94 5.22 1.98
N GLY A 113 10.13 5.58 0.71
CA GLY A 113 9.07 5.51 -0.31
C GLY A 113 8.58 4.07 -0.52
N ARG A 114 9.51 3.13 -0.67
CA ARG A 114 9.24 1.70 -0.79
C ARG A 114 8.43 1.18 0.40
N ARG A 115 8.80 1.53 1.63
CA ARG A 115 8.09 1.08 2.85
C ARG A 115 6.61 1.41 2.80
N ALA A 116 6.25 2.61 2.35
CA ALA A 116 4.85 3.00 2.19
C ALA A 116 4.14 2.17 1.11
N GLY A 117 4.79 1.98 -0.04
CA GLY A 117 4.28 1.13 -1.13
C GLY A 117 4.08 -0.33 -0.70
N MET A 118 5.04 -0.91 0.01
CA MET A 118 4.99 -2.28 0.52
C MET A 118 3.95 -2.45 1.63
N ALA A 119 3.77 -1.46 2.51
CA ALA A 119 2.69 -1.50 3.52
C ALA A 119 1.30 -1.52 2.87
N ARG A 120 1.13 -0.87 1.73
CA ARG A 120 -0.10 -0.95 0.93
C ARG A 120 -0.22 -2.32 0.26
N MET A 121 0.85 -2.77 -0.40
CA MET A 121 0.88 -4.04 -1.13
C MET A 121 0.63 -5.25 -0.22
N ILE A 122 1.18 -5.30 1.00
CA ILE A 122 0.92 -6.38 1.96
C ILE A 122 -0.59 -6.52 2.25
N ARG A 123 -1.32 -5.40 2.33
CA ARG A 123 -2.76 -5.40 2.66
C ARG A 123 -3.65 -5.70 1.46
N GLU A 124 -3.30 -5.17 0.31
CA GLU A 124 -4.15 -5.24 -0.90
C GLU A 124 -3.80 -6.44 -1.79
N ASN A 125 -2.52 -6.80 -1.89
CA ASN A 125 -2.01 -7.87 -2.75
C ASN A 125 -0.79 -8.57 -2.11
N PRO A 126 -1.02 -9.45 -1.12
CA PRO A 126 0.07 -10.12 -0.40
C PRO A 126 0.95 -10.99 -1.31
N ARG A 127 0.39 -11.57 -2.39
CA ARG A 127 1.17 -12.32 -3.39
C ARG A 127 2.22 -11.42 -4.05
N GLN A 128 1.81 -10.24 -4.50
CA GLN A 128 2.72 -9.28 -5.12
C GLN A 128 3.74 -8.75 -4.10
N ALA A 129 3.34 -8.58 -2.83
CA ALA A 129 4.26 -8.15 -1.78
C ALA A 129 5.40 -9.16 -1.58
N ILE A 130 5.07 -10.46 -1.48
CA ILE A 130 6.06 -11.54 -1.39
C ILE A 130 6.96 -11.57 -2.63
N ALA A 131 6.39 -11.45 -3.82
CA ALA A 131 7.17 -11.43 -5.07
C ALA A 131 8.15 -10.25 -5.17
N ASN A 132 7.88 -9.15 -4.46
CA ASN A 132 8.75 -7.97 -4.43
C ASN A 132 9.76 -7.98 -3.29
N GLN A 133 9.81 -9.03 -2.46
CA GLN A 133 10.78 -9.15 -1.37
C GLN A 133 12.22 -9.03 -1.88
N ILE A 134 13.05 -8.32 -1.12
CA ILE A 134 14.48 -8.24 -1.38
C ILE A 134 15.13 -9.53 -0.88
N ASP A 135 15.94 -10.15 -1.73
CA ASP A 135 16.66 -11.38 -1.41
C ASP A 135 17.62 -11.19 -0.22
N ALA A 136 17.95 -12.30 0.43
CA ALA A 136 18.76 -12.30 1.65
C ALA A 136 20.16 -11.70 1.41
N ASP A 137 20.78 -12.09 0.29
CA ASP A 137 22.13 -11.72 -0.08
C ASP A 137 22.24 -10.20 -0.29
N THR A 138 21.31 -9.63 -1.07
CA THR A 138 21.22 -8.18 -1.28
C THR A 138 20.95 -7.46 0.03
N ARG A 139 20.02 -7.96 0.85
CA ARG A 139 19.68 -7.33 2.14
C ARG A 139 20.87 -7.27 3.09
N GLU A 140 21.69 -8.32 3.13
CA GLU A 140 22.87 -8.39 3.99
C GLU A 140 23.90 -7.31 3.64
N MET A 141 24.05 -7.02 2.36
CA MET A 141 24.98 -6.01 1.82
C MET A 141 24.48 -4.57 2.01
N LEU A 142 23.20 -4.37 2.31
CA LEU A 142 22.65 -3.03 2.54
C LEU A 142 23.07 -2.47 3.91
N PRO A 143 23.38 -1.17 4.00
CA PRO A 143 23.60 -0.49 5.28
C PRO A 143 22.41 -0.65 6.24
N GLU A 144 22.70 -0.72 7.54
CA GLU A 144 21.70 -0.91 8.61
C GLU A 144 20.56 0.13 8.54
N ALA A 145 20.91 1.40 8.33
CA ALA A 145 19.95 2.49 8.20
C ALA A 145 18.91 2.27 7.08
N ILE A 146 19.28 1.57 6.01
CA ILE A 146 18.38 1.20 4.91
C ILE A 146 17.58 -0.04 5.28
N ARG A 147 18.23 -1.06 5.88
CA ARG A 147 17.59 -2.30 6.32
C ARG A 147 16.42 -2.08 7.28
N ASP A 148 16.53 -1.09 8.16
CA ASP A 148 15.46 -0.71 9.11
C ASP A 148 14.20 -0.15 8.43
N GLN A 149 14.37 0.44 7.25
CA GLN A 149 13.24 0.94 6.46
C GLN A 149 12.51 -0.18 5.71
N LEU A 150 13.12 -1.35 5.53
CA LEU A 150 12.56 -2.47 4.78
C LEU A 150 11.63 -3.37 5.62
N GLU A 151 10.88 -4.22 4.92
CA GLU A 151 10.03 -5.26 5.53
C GLU A 151 10.89 -6.27 6.29
N GLN A 152 10.41 -6.80 7.41
CA GLN A 152 11.10 -7.85 8.16
C GLN A 152 10.69 -9.22 7.61
N PRO A 153 11.62 -10.09 7.19
CA PRO A 153 11.31 -11.46 6.82
C PRO A 153 10.88 -12.19 8.09
N ILE A 154 9.77 -12.91 8.03
CA ILE A 154 9.25 -13.71 9.13
C ILE A 154 9.06 -15.14 8.67
N HIS A 155 9.45 -16.09 9.50
CA HIS A 155 9.26 -17.50 9.23
C HIS A 155 9.24 -18.28 10.55
N GLY A 156 8.83 -19.54 10.48
CA GLY A 156 8.88 -20.47 11.59
C GLY A 156 7.53 -21.11 11.84
N THR A 157 7.23 -21.35 13.12
CA THR A 157 5.99 -21.98 13.56
C THR A 157 5.17 -20.98 14.38
N GLY A 158 3.88 -20.89 14.12
CA GLY A 158 3.02 -19.92 14.79
C GLY A 158 1.55 -20.31 14.80
N ARG A 159 0.78 -19.69 15.68
CA ARG A 159 -0.67 -19.89 15.78
C ARG A 159 -1.38 -19.02 14.74
N PHE A 160 -2.32 -19.60 13.99
CA PHE A 160 -3.09 -18.91 12.97
C PHE A 160 -4.57 -18.89 13.36
N ASP A 161 -5.10 -17.72 13.67
CA ASP A 161 -6.50 -17.54 14.06
C ASP A 161 -7.29 -16.88 12.93
N VAL A 162 -8.50 -17.37 12.69
CA VAL A 162 -9.44 -16.79 11.73
C VAL A 162 -10.71 -16.42 12.47
N ARG A 163 -11.13 -15.16 12.33
CA ARG A 163 -12.36 -14.63 12.94
C ARG A 163 -13.25 -14.07 11.86
N GLN A 164 -14.50 -14.53 11.85
CA GLN A 164 -15.54 -13.99 10.99
C GLN A 164 -16.46 -13.10 11.82
N GLN A 165 -16.70 -11.89 11.31
CA GLN A 165 -17.63 -10.94 11.88
C GLN A 165 -18.82 -10.84 10.94
N TYR A 166 -20.00 -11.13 11.47
CA TYR A 166 -21.25 -11.05 10.75
C TYR A 166 -21.92 -9.72 11.09
N ARG A 167 -22.29 -8.93 10.07
CA ARG A 167 -23.03 -7.68 10.22
C ARG A 167 -24.29 -7.74 9.38
N LEU A 168 -25.43 -7.43 9.96
CA LEU A 168 -26.64 -7.18 9.19
C LEU A 168 -26.54 -5.78 8.58
N ALA A 169 -26.39 -5.71 7.26
CA ALA A 169 -26.37 -4.47 6.51
C ALA A 169 -27.75 -4.21 5.89
N LYS A 170 -28.18 -2.95 6.00
CA LYS A 170 -29.38 -2.44 5.35
C LYS A 170 -28.93 -1.72 4.08
N GLY A 171 -29.30 -2.23 2.91
CA GLY A 171 -28.88 -1.66 1.62
C GLY A 171 -29.37 -2.49 0.44
N GLU A 172 -29.40 -1.89 -0.75
CA GLU A 172 -29.85 -2.57 -1.97
C GLU A 172 -29.03 -3.84 -2.23
N HIS A 173 -29.71 -4.95 -2.56
CA HIS A 173 -29.05 -6.20 -2.87
C HIS A 173 -28.32 -6.04 -4.21
N PRO A 174 -27.10 -6.58 -4.38
CA PRO A 174 -26.35 -6.46 -5.64
C PRO A 174 -27.13 -7.03 -6.84
N VAL A 175 -28.08 -7.94 -6.60
CA VAL A 175 -28.98 -8.44 -7.65
C VAL A 175 -29.96 -7.38 -8.13
N ALA A 176 -30.49 -6.49 -7.27
CA ALA A 176 -31.33 -5.39 -7.76
C ALA A 176 -30.50 -4.35 -8.52
N GLU A 177 -29.29 -4.05 -8.06
CA GLU A 177 -28.40 -3.14 -8.77
C GLU A 177 -28.00 -3.72 -10.15
N ALA A 178 -27.66 -5.02 -10.19
CA ALA A 178 -27.42 -5.72 -11.44
C ALA A 178 -28.69 -5.76 -12.33
N ALA A 179 -29.88 -5.95 -11.75
CA ALA A 179 -31.15 -5.99 -12.49
C ALA A 179 -31.45 -4.65 -13.20
N LYS A 180 -31.07 -3.51 -12.61
CA LYS A 180 -31.16 -2.18 -13.27
C LYS A 180 -30.25 -2.08 -14.50
N GLN A 181 -29.13 -2.82 -14.50
CA GLN A 181 -28.10 -2.79 -15.56
C GLN A 181 -28.46 -3.61 -16.80
N TYR A 182 -29.52 -4.44 -16.77
CA TYR A 182 -29.91 -5.32 -17.88
C TYR A 182 -31.18 -4.85 -18.58
N PRO A 183 -31.07 -4.17 -19.75
CA PRO A 183 -32.22 -3.83 -20.58
C PRO A 183 -32.90 -5.11 -21.07
N GLY A 184 -34.22 -5.22 -20.88
CA GLY A 184 -35.01 -6.38 -21.33
C GLY A 184 -35.20 -7.49 -20.30
N LEU A 185 -34.76 -7.29 -19.04
CA LEU A 185 -35.10 -8.19 -17.95
C LEU A 185 -36.62 -8.22 -17.72
N ASP A 186 -37.19 -9.41 -17.47
CA ASP A 186 -38.62 -9.56 -17.17
C ASP A 186 -39.00 -8.65 -15.97
N PRO A 187 -40.01 -7.77 -16.09
CA PRO A 187 -40.46 -6.88 -15.02
C PRO A 187 -40.79 -7.60 -13.70
N ARG A 188 -41.22 -8.86 -13.75
CA ARG A 188 -41.48 -9.68 -12.55
C ARG A 188 -40.19 -10.03 -11.82
N LEU A 189 -39.13 -10.36 -12.55
CA LEU A 189 -37.82 -10.66 -11.98
C LEU A 189 -37.18 -9.38 -11.40
N ALA A 190 -37.28 -8.26 -12.11
CA ALA A 190 -36.80 -6.96 -11.61
C ALA A 190 -37.51 -6.58 -10.29
N ARG A 191 -38.84 -6.70 -10.24
CA ARG A 191 -39.62 -6.43 -9.02
C ARG A 191 -39.26 -7.37 -7.87
N SER A 192 -39.02 -8.65 -8.16
CA SER A 192 -38.64 -9.63 -7.13
C SER A 192 -37.26 -9.31 -6.55
N ALA A 193 -36.28 -8.97 -7.39
CA ALA A 193 -34.95 -8.53 -6.94
C ALA A 193 -35.00 -7.27 -6.06
N GLU A 194 -35.88 -6.32 -6.39
CA GLU A 194 -36.08 -5.09 -5.62
C GLU A 194 -36.79 -5.33 -4.28
N LEU A 195 -37.70 -6.30 -4.21
CA LEU A 195 -38.30 -6.76 -2.95
C LEU A 195 -37.27 -7.46 -2.07
N ASP A 196 -36.45 -8.37 -2.62
CA ASP A 196 -35.36 -9.03 -1.89
C ASP A 196 -34.33 -8.03 -1.35
N SER A 197 -34.12 -6.92 -2.07
CA SER A 197 -33.24 -5.82 -1.65
C SER A 197 -33.68 -5.05 -0.42
N ARG A 198 -34.94 -5.20 -0.01
CA ARG A 198 -35.44 -4.59 1.22
C ARG A 198 -35.14 -5.42 2.46
N SER A 199 -34.68 -6.66 2.27
CA SER A 199 -34.30 -7.56 3.36
C SER A 199 -32.88 -7.26 3.87
N PRO A 200 -32.64 -7.29 5.18
CA PRO A 200 -31.31 -7.12 5.73
C PRO A 200 -30.39 -8.26 5.26
N ARG A 201 -29.20 -7.91 4.75
CA ARG A 201 -28.22 -8.89 4.28
C ARG A 201 -27.15 -9.15 5.33
N LEU A 202 -26.59 -10.36 5.32
CA LEU A 202 -25.46 -10.72 6.17
C LEU A 202 -24.14 -10.39 5.45
N GLU A 203 -23.45 -9.35 5.90
CA GLU A 203 -22.07 -9.08 5.50
C GLU A 203 -21.11 -9.87 6.39
N VAL A 204 -20.16 -10.58 5.77
CA VAL A 204 -19.15 -11.37 6.49
C VAL A 204 -17.78 -10.73 6.28
N ALA A 205 -17.21 -10.17 7.34
CA ALA A 205 -15.83 -9.70 7.35
C ALA A 205 -14.93 -10.77 7.97
N THR A 206 -13.93 -11.25 7.23
CA THR A 206 -12.95 -12.23 7.72
C THR A 206 -11.66 -11.51 8.09
N SER A 207 -11.26 -11.63 9.36
CA SER A 207 -9.96 -11.17 9.86
C SER A 207 -9.10 -12.36 10.25
N ARG A 208 -7.80 -12.29 9.96
CA ARG A 208 -6.83 -13.36 10.22
C ARG A 208 -5.68 -12.81 11.06
N GLN A 209 -5.21 -13.59 12.02
CA GLN A 209 -4.08 -13.22 12.87
C GLN A 209 -3.04 -14.34 12.88
N LEU A 210 -1.77 -13.95 12.87
CA LEU A 210 -0.64 -14.84 13.10
C LEU A 210 0.06 -14.42 14.39
N SER A 211 0.15 -15.34 15.35
CA SER A 211 0.92 -15.14 16.58
C SER A 211 2.16 -16.02 16.56
N ALA A 212 3.35 -15.40 16.54
CA ALA A 212 4.63 -16.08 16.49
C ALA A 212 5.70 -15.24 17.20
N ASN A 213 6.65 -15.89 17.88
CA ASN A 213 7.79 -15.22 18.54
C ASN A 213 7.38 -14.07 19.48
N GLY A 214 6.28 -14.23 20.22
CA GLY A 214 5.75 -13.21 21.14
C GLY A 214 5.13 -11.98 20.46
N LYS A 215 4.98 -11.99 19.14
CA LYS A 215 4.34 -10.93 18.35
C LYS A 215 3.08 -11.45 17.68
N THR A 216 2.10 -10.56 17.52
CA THR A 216 0.88 -10.85 16.77
C THR A 216 0.77 -9.90 15.58
N TYR A 217 0.48 -10.47 14.42
CA TYR A 217 0.34 -9.77 13.15
C TYR A 217 -1.07 -9.96 12.60
N THR A 218 -1.60 -8.93 11.95
CA THR A 218 -2.75 -9.11 11.05
C THR A 218 -2.24 -9.80 9.78
N ALA A 219 -2.71 -11.01 9.52
CA ALA A 219 -2.23 -11.83 8.42
C ALA A 219 -3.04 -11.58 7.14
N HIS A 220 -2.33 -11.30 6.07
CA HIS A 220 -2.84 -11.19 4.71
C HIS A 220 -2.32 -12.37 3.92
N VAL A 221 -3.24 -13.13 3.35
CA VAL A 221 -2.96 -14.44 2.74
C VAL A 221 -3.54 -14.48 1.34
N TYR A 222 -3.03 -15.39 0.53
CA TYR A 222 -3.53 -15.68 -0.81
C TYR A 222 -3.51 -17.18 -1.05
N GLY A 223 -4.04 -17.62 -2.19
CA GLY A 223 -3.96 -19.01 -2.62
C GLY A 223 -4.55 -19.98 -1.59
N SER A 224 -3.83 -21.07 -1.32
CA SER A 224 -4.27 -22.15 -0.44
C SER A 224 -4.57 -21.69 1.00
N LEU A 225 -3.86 -20.68 1.53
CA LEU A 225 -4.05 -20.16 2.88
C LEU A 225 -5.35 -19.35 3.05
N SER A 226 -5.93 -18.84 1.97
CA SER A 226 -7.13 -18.00 2.02
C SER A 226 -8.38 -18.76 2.52
N GLY A 227 -8.47 -20.06 2.22
CA GLY A 227 -9.56 -20.93 2.63
C GLY A 227 -9.31 -21.71 3.92
N GLN A 228 -8.15 -21.54 4.56
CA GLN A 228 -7.84 -22.27 5.79
C GLN A 228 -8.57 -21.69 6.99
N GLY A 229 -9.06 -22.57 7.86
CA GLY A 229 -9.60 -22.20 9.17
C GLY A 229 -8.50 -21.96 10.22
N PRO A 230 -8.89 -21.68 11.47
CA PRO A 230 -7.95 -21.54 12.58
C PRO A 230 -7.11 -22.80 12.79
N ARG A 231 -5.84 -22.63 13.14
CA ARG A 231 -4.89 -23.70 13.47
C ARG A 231 -4.03 -23.28 14.65
N GLU A 232 -3.86 -24.17 15.62
CA GLU A 232 -3.03 -23.91 16.80
C GLU A 232 -1.56 -23.70 16.46
N SER A 233 -1.09 -24.34 15.38
CA SER A 233 0.27 -24.29 14.90
C SER A 233 0.34 -24.50 13.39
N ILE A 234 0.97 -23.58 12.67
CA ILE A 234 1.30 -23.68 11.25
C ILE A 234 2.77 -23.36 11.04
N LEU A 235 3.39 -24.02 10.08
CA LEU A 235 4.62 -23.54 9.47
C LEU A 235 4.27 -22.37 8.55
N PHE A 236 5.01 -21.28 8.65
CA PHE A 236 4.79 -20.09 7.83
C PHE A 236 6.11 -19.50 7.34
N ASN A 237 6.01 -18.81 6.22
CA ASN A 237 7.03 -17.95 5.65
C ASN A 237 6.34 -16.68 5.14
N GLY A 238 7.03 -15.54 5.19
CA GLY A 238 6.46 -14.29 4.72
C GLY A 238 7.27 -13.05 5.08
N ILE A 239 6.61 -11.90 4.95
CA ILE A 239 7.18 -10.59 5.29
C ILE A 239 6.22 -9.81 6.18
N ALA A 240 6.77 -9.10 7.15
CA ALA A 240 6.02 -8.28 8.10
C ALA A 240 6.44 -6.82 8.04
N LEU A 241 5.45 -5.94 8.13
CA LEU A 241 5.63 -4.50 8.18
C LEU A 241 4.48 -3.85 8.95
N ASN A 242 4.81 -3.00 9.93
CA ASN A 242 3.84 -2.21 10.71
C ASN A 242 2.69 -3.05 11.31
N GLY A 243 2.99 -4.25 11.83
CA GLY A 243 1.99 -5.15 12.43
C GLY A 243 1.13 -5.93 11.43
N HIS A 244 1.33 -5.74 10.13
CA HIS A 244 0.74 -6.57 9.07
C HIS A 244 1.77 -7.56 8.55
N ALA A 245 1.31 -8.76 8.21
CA ALA A 245 2.14 -9.80 7.61
C ALA A 245 1.51 -10.29 6.31
N ALA A 246 2.28 -10.34 5.23
CA ALA A 246 1.93 -11.14 4.06
C ALA A 246 2.52 -12.52 4.25
N LEU A 247 1.69 -13.56 4.19
CA LEU A 247 2.13 -14.95 4.30
C LEU A 247 2.13 -15.61 2.92
N ASP A 248 3.21 -16.34 2.64
CA ASP A 248 3.33 -17.15 1.43
C ASP A 248 2.46 -18.40 1.55
N GLU A 249 1.86 -18.81 0.44
CA GLU A 249 1.06 -20.05 0.35
C GLU A 249 1.90 -21.31 0.56
N SER A 250 3.21 -21.23 0.30
CA SER A 250 4.18 -22.27 0.64
C SER A 250 4.97 -21.92 1.90
N PRO A 251 5.11 -22.83 2.88
CA PRO A 251 5.98 -22.62 4.03
C PRO A 251 7.47 -22.70 3.67
N VAL A 252 7.80 -23.13 2.44
CA VAL A 252 9.18 -23.27 1.99
C VAL A 252 9.73 -21.90 1.57
N ARG A 253 10.88 -21.53 2.14
CA ARG A 253 11.64 -20.36 1.70
C ARG A 253 12.57 -20.77 0.57
N LEU A 254 12.59 -20.00 -0.52
CA LEU A 254 13.68 -20.08 -1.50
C LEU A 254 14.93 -19.45 -0.85
N MET A 255 15.94 -20.26 -0.57
CA MET A 255 17.20 -19.79 0.02
C MET A 255 17.95 -18.85 -0.94
N GLY A 256 18.63 -17.85 -0.37
CA GLY A 256 19.61 -17.05 -1.11
C GLY A 256 20.80 -17.88 -1.57
N LYS A 257 21.64 -17.36 -2.48
CA LYS A 257 22.80 -18.09 -3.01
C LYS A 257 23.84 -18.33 -1.91
N THR A 258 24.04 -17.35 -1.02
CA THR A 258 24.97 -17.48 0.12
C THR A 258 24.45 -18.47 1.17
N GLU A 259 23.15 -18.42 1.43
CA GLU A 259 22.42 -19.32 2.31
C GLU A 259 22.47 -20.77 1.80
N THR A 260 22.26 -20.98 0.49
CA THR A 260 22.36 -22.30 -0.14
C THR A 260 23.78 -22.85 -0.07
N ALA A 261 24.79 -22.02 -0.31
CA ALA A 261 26.20 -22.41 -0.18
C ALA A 261 26.56 -22.80 1.27
N THR A 262 26.00 -22.10 2.24
CA THR A 262 26.19 -22.40 3.67
C THR A 262 25.46 -23.69 4.08
N ALA A 263 24.22 -23.90 3.63
CA ALA A 263 23.48 -25.14 3.88
C ALA A 263 24.21 -26.36 3.29
N LEU A 264 24.70 -26.26 2.04
CA LEU A 264 25.52 -27.28 1.40
C LEU A 264 26.83 -27.54 2.14
N ALA A 265 27.50 -26.49 2.62
CA ALA A 265 28.73 -26.62 3.41
C ALA A 265 28.49 -27.27 4.78
N THR A 266 27.27 -27.17 5.32
CA THR A 266 26.87 -27.72 6.62
C THR A 266 26.18 -29.10 6.49
N GLY A 267 25.95 -29.58 5.26
CA GLY A 267 25.33 -30.88 4.97
C GLY A 267 23.83 -30.95 5.25
N GLN A 268 23.11 -29.83 5.16
CA GLN A 268 21.65 -29.77 5.26
C GLN A 268 20.95 -29.85 3.90
#